data_AF-A0A7C9ABD4-F1
#
_entry.id   AF-A0A7C9ABD4-F1
#
_cell.length_a   1.000
_cell.length_b   1.000
_cell.length_c   1.000
_cell.angle_alpha   90.00
_cell.angle_beta   90.00
_cell.angle_gamma   90.00
#
_symmetry.space_group_name_H-M   'P 1'
#
loop_
_entity.id
_entity.type
_entity.pdbx_description
1 polymer ?
#
loop_
_entity_poly.entity_id
_entity_poly.type
_entity_poly.pdbx_seq_one_letter_code
_entity_poly.pdbx_strand_id
1 'polypeptide(L)'
;APLNNIDARFILLDKGKITMEGQSKTCLALVADETAAVLFLLWGGECDAFQPGDIIQLSRGIFSYRRNNLVLRAGKRGKIEKDGEFTLPYVETPNMSEIHWVSDPNNPTKYVQGNVISAYSR
;
A
#
# COMPACT_ATOMS: atom_id res chain seq x y z
N ALA A 1 -11.90 -18.28 2.85
CA ALA A 1 -11.25 -17.11 2.22
C ALA A 1 -10.09 -16.70 3.11
N PRO A 2 -8.87 -16.46 2.59
CA PRO A 2 -7.83 -15.90 3.45
C PRO A 2 -8.33 -14.56 3.98
N LEU A 3 -8.25 -14.37 5.29
CA LEU A 3 -8.55 -13.12 5.96
C LEU A 3 -7.43 -12.13 5.60
N ASN A 4 -7.55 -11.45 4.45
CA ASN A 4 -6.77 -10.23 4.23
C ASN A 4 -7.29 -9.22 5.25
N ASN A 5 -6.61 -9.12 6.39
CA ASN A 5 -6.90 -8.19 7.46
C ASN A 5 -5.56 -7.63 7.95
N ILE A 6 -5.15 -6.54 7.33
CA ILE A 6 -3.87 -5.90 7.57
C ILE A 6 -4.12 -4.70 8.47
N ASP A 7 -3.52 -4.72 9.64
CA ASP A 7 -3.39 -3.55 10.50
C ASP A 7 -1.94 -3.09 10.40
N ALA A 8 -1.73 -1.82 10.04
CA ALA A 8 -0.39 -1.29 9.76
C ALA A 8 -0.32 0.19 10.09
N ARG A 9 0.88 0.68 10.37
CA ARG A 9 1.17 2.09 10.63
C ARG A 9 2.36 2.50 9.77
N PHE A 10 2.17 3.50 8.92
CA PHE A 10 3.17 3.89 7.93
C PHE A 10 3.15 5.40 7.69
N ILE A 11 4.25 5.93 7.16
CA ILE A 11 4.36 7.32 6.72
C ILE A 11 4.08 7.41 5.22
N LEU A 12 3.37 8.45 4.80
CA LEU A 12 3.16 8.78 3.40
C LEU A 12 4.40 9.52 2.87
N LEU A 13 5.10 8.95 1.89
CA LEU A 13 6.33 9.51 1.33
C LEU A 13 6.06 10.38 0.09
N ASP A 14 5.22 9.90 -0.82
CA ASP A 14 4.85 10.62 -2.04
C ASP A 14 3.40 10.33 -2.42
N LYS A 15 2.77 11.26 -3.13
CA LYS A 15 1.39 11.13 -3.61
C LYS A 15 1.28 11.46 -5.08
N GLY A 16 0.88 10.46 -5.87
CA GLY A 16 0.61 10.60 -7.28
C GLY A 16 -0.65 11.43 -7.58
N LYS A 17 -0.85 11.71 -8.87
CA LYS A 17 -1.98 12.50 -9.35
C LYS A 17 -3.32 11.82 -9.03
N ILE A 18 -4.33 12.63 -8.74
CA ILE A 18 -5.71 12.17 -8.62
C ILE A 18 -6.22 11.76 -10.01
N THR A 19 -6.76 10.55 -10.08
CA THR A 19 -7.39 9.95 -11.27
C THR A 19 -8.85 9.61 -10.96
N MET A 20 -9.69 9.55 -11.99
CA MET A 20 -11.08 9.11 -11.86
C MET A 20 -11.21 7.65 -12.28
N GLU A 21 -11.76 6.81 -11.40
CA GLU A 21 -12.21 5.45 -11.71
C GLU A 21 -13.74 5.41 -11.64
N GLY A 22 -14.38 5.50 -12.80
CA GLY A 22 -15.82 5.75 -12.88
C GLY A 22 -16.16 7.10 -12.26
N GLN A 23 -17.00 7.10 -11.23
CA GLN A 23 -17.38 8.30 -10.47
C GLN A 23 -16.50 8.54 -9.24
N SER A 24 -15.56 7.65 -8.94
CA SER A 24 -14.73 7.73 -7.72
C SER A 24 -13.36 8.33 -8.01
N LYS A 25 -12.93 9.30 -7.21
CA LYS A 25 -11.54 9.78 -7.19
C LYS A 25 -10.65 8.70 -6.60
N THR A 26 -9.46 8.51 -7.18
CA THR A 26 -8.42 7.62 -6.67
C THR A 26 -7.06 8.28 -6.83
N CYS A 27 -6.11 7.95 -5.97
CA CYS A 27 -4.72 8.37 -6.10
C CYS A 27 -3.83 7.32 -5.43
N LEU A 28 -2.67 7.09 -6.03
CA LEU A 28 -1.66 6.20 -5.46
C LEU A 28 -0.71 7.04 -4.61
N ALA A 29 -0.39 6.56 -3.43
CA ALA A 29 0.64 7.12 -2.57
C ALA A 29 1.72 6.07 -2.33
N LEU A 30 2.99 6.48 -2.30
CA LEU A 30 4.05 5.65 -1.75
C LEU A 30 4.00 5.79 -0.23
N VAL A 31 3.85 4.67 0.48
CA VAL A 31 3.89 4.64 1.94
C VAL A 31 4.97 3.67 2.41
N ALA A 32 5.52 3.91 3.59
CA ALA A 32 6.57 3.06 4.13
C ALA A 32 6.56 2.98 5.66
N ASP A 33 7.14 1.90 6.16
CA ASP A 33 7.54 1.73 7.56
C ASP A 33 9.00 1.27 7.62
N GLU A 34 9.49 0.91 8.81
CA GLU A 34 10.87 0.45 9.03
C GLU A 34 11.21 -0.87 8.32
N THR A 35 10.23 -1.55 7.73
CA THR A 35 10.39 -2.87 7.12
C THR A 35 10.34 -2.84 5.59
N ALA A 36 9.49 -2.00 4.99
CA ALA A 36 9.30 -1.95 3.55
C ALA A 36 8.51 -0.70 3.11
N ALA A 37 8.51 -0.47 1.79
CA ALA A 37 7.59 0.45 1.14
C ALA A 37 6.51 -0.29 0.33
N VAL A 38 5.37 0.36 0.11
CA VAL A 38 4.30 -0.16 -0.76
C VAL A 38 3.47 0.99 -1.34
N LEU A 39 2.90 0.79 -2.51
CA LEU A 39 1.86 1.67 -3.03
C LEU A 39 0.56 1.48 -2.26
N PHE A 40 0.06 2.57 -1.69
CA PHE A 40 -1.24 2.66 -1.05
C PHE A 40 -2.26 3.32 -1.99
N LEU A 41 -3.44 2.73 -2.17
CA LEU A 41 -4.52 3.29 -2.99
C LEU A 41 -5.54 4.00 -2.10
N LEU A 42 -5.57 5.33 -2.19
CA LEU A 42 -6.53 6.21 -1.53
C LEU A 42 -7.78 6.40 -2.41
N TRP A 43 -8.94 6.58 -1.77
CA TRP A 43 -10.24 6.74 -2.42
C TRP A 43 -10.98 8.02 -2.01
N GLY A 44 -11.67 8.64 -2.97
CA GLY A 44 -12.57 9.75 -2.71
C GLY A 44 -11.88 10.92 -2.03
N GLY A 45 -12.40 11.33 -0.88
CA GLY A 45 -11.86 12.43 -0.07
C GLY A 45 -10.51 12.12 0.59
N GLU A 46 -10.11 10.85 0.71
CA GLU A 46 -8.82 10.47 1.27
C GLU A 46 -7.65 11.05 0.44
N CYS A 47 -7.84 11.17 -0.87
CA CYS A 47 -6.86 11.79 -1.77
C CYS A 47 -6.57 13.25 -1.47
N ASP A 48 -7.58 13.97 -1.00
CA ASP A 48 -7.49 15.38 -0.67
C ASP A 48 -7.02 15.54 0.80
N ALA A 49 -7.37 14.58 1.68
CA ALA A 49 -7.12 14.64 3.12
C ALA A 49 -5.66 14.34 3.53
N PHE A 50 -5.03 13.31 2.95
CA PHE A 50 -3.69 12.86 3.36
C PHE A 50 -2.59 13.46 2.50
N GLN A 51 -1.48 13.87 3.10
CA GLN A 51 -0.33 14.51 2.44
C GLN A 51 0.98 13.80 2.77
N PRO A 52 2.03 13.97 1.94
CA PRO A 52 3.37 13.50 2.28
C PRO A 52 3.83 14.03 3.65
N GLY A 53 4.41 13.13 4.46
CA GLY A 53 4.78 13.37 5.84
C GLY A 53 3.75 12.90 6.88
N ASP A 54 2.50 12.65 6.48
CA ASP A 54 1.47 12.13 7.40
C ASP A 54 1.78 10.70 7.83
N ILE A 55 1.59 10.41 9.13
CA ILE A 55 1.58 9.06 9.66
C ILE A 55 0.14 8.55 9.66
N ILE A 56 -0.08 7.42 9.03
CA ILE A 56 -1.40 6.84 8.80
C ILE A 56 -1.51 5.52 9.55
N GLN A 57 -2.53 5.39 10.39
CA GLN A 57 -2.94 4.12 10.97
C GLN A 57 -4.00 3.48 10.06
N LEU A 58 -3.64 2.35 9.46
CA LEU A 58 -4.56 1.49 8.72
C LEU A 58 -5.13 0.42 9.65
N SER A 59 -6.43 0.18 9.52
CA SER A 59 -7.07 -0.99 10.11
C SER A 59 -7.92 -1.75 9.08
N ARG A 60 -7.89 -3.08 9.16
CA ARG A 60 -8.59 -4.01 8.26
C ARG A 60 -8.34 -3.72 6.78
N GLY A 61 -7.09 -3.41 6.48
CA GLY A 61 -6.56 -3.23 5.14
C GLY A 61 -6.49 -4.54 4.37
N ILE A 62 -6.39 -4.42 3.05
CA ILE A 62 -6.21 -5.54 2.13
C ILE A 62 -5.19 -5.20 1.05
N PHE A 63 -4.46 -6.21 0.61
CA PHE A 63 -3.75 -6.13 -0.66
C PHE A 63 -4.70 -6.41 -1.83
N SER A 64 -4.47 -5.73 -2.94
CA SER A 64 -5.14 -5.97 -4.22
C SER A 64 -4.19 -5.62 -5.37
N TYR A 65 -4.55 -5.98 -6.60
CA TYR A 65 -3.75 -5.63 -7.77
C TYR A 65 -4.38 -4.46 -8.53
N ARG A 66 -3.57 -3.46 -8.88
CA ARG A 66 -3.94 -2.38 -9.79
C ARG A 66 -2.93 -2.31 -10.93
N ARG A 67 -3.39 -2.62 -12.15
CA ARG A 67 -2.54 -2.65 -13.36
C ARG A 67 -1.21 -3.40 -13.15
N ASN A 68 -1.31 -4.61 -12.60
CA ASN A 68 -0.20 -5.52 -12.26
C ASN A 68 0.70 -5.12 -11.07
N ASN A 69 0.48 -3.98 -10.43
CA ASN A 69 1.17 -3.64 -9.19
C ASN A 69 0.35 -4.10 -7.99
N LEU A 70 1.00 -4.73 -7.01
CA LEU A 70 0.40 -4.98 -5.70
C LEU A 70 0.18 -3.64 -5.01
N VAL A 71 -1.01 -3.38 -4.50
CA VAL A 71 -1.33 -2.16 -3.75
C VAL A 71 -2.00 -2.50 -2.43
N LEU A 72 -1.66 -1.76 -1.38
CA LEU A 72 -2.35 -1.79 -0.10
C LEU A 72 -3.50 -0.77 -0.12
N ARG A 73 -4.61 -1.08 0.55
CA ARG A 73 -5.74 -0.14 0.69
C ARG A 73 -6.61 -0.51 1.87
N ALA A 74 -7.47 0.42 2.29
CA ALA A 74 -8.58 0.09 3.17
C ALA A 74 -9.51 -0.97 2.52
N GLY A 75 -9.86 -2.01 3.29
CA GLY A 75 -10.90 -2.96 2.91
C GLY A 75 -12.30 -2.35 3.06
N LYS A 76 -13.35 -3.09 2.67
CA LYS A 76 -14.76 -2.62 2.79
C LYS A 76 -15.15 -2.20 4.22
N ARG A 77 -14.53 -2.82 5.23
CA ARG A 77 -14.73 -2.53 6.66
C ARG A 77 -13.47 -1.90 7.29
N GLY A 78 -12.49 -1.54 6.48
CA GLY A 78 -11.26 -0.91 6.90
C GLY A 78 -11.40 0.60 6.94
N LYS A 79 -10.49 1.24 7.66
CA LYS A 79 -10.39 2.69 7.77
C LYS A 79 -8.93 3.10 7.87
N ILE A 80 -8.67 4.34 7.51
CA ILE A 80 -7.39 5.02 7.71
C ILE A 80 -7.60 6.27 8.55
N GLU A 81 -6.67 6.54 9.46
CA GLU A 81 -6.70 7.69 10.36
C GLU A 81 -5.31 8.33 10.39
N LYS A 82 -5.24 9.66 10.39
CA LYS A 82 -3.97 10.36 10.64
C LYS A 82 -3.62 10.23 12.12
N ASP A 83 -2.47 9.64 12.40
CA ASP A 83 -1.95 9.35 13.75
C ASP A 83 -0.68 10.18 14.08
N GLY A 84 -0.28 11.09 13.20
CA GLY A 84 0.85 11.98 13.44
C GLY A 84 1.50 12.46 12.15
N GLU A 85 2.72 12.96 12.26
CA GLU A 85 3.53 13.45 11.14
C GLU A 85 5.05 13.37 11.41
N PHE A 86 5.83 13.23 10.34
CA PHE A 86 7.31 13.30 10.21
C PHE A 86 8.17 12.29 10.98
N THR A 87 7.77 11.81 12.15
CA THR A 87 8.66 11.16 13.13
C THR A 87 8.61 9.63 13.11
N LEU A 88 8.18 9.02 11.99
CA LEU A 88 8.19 7.57 11.81
C LEU A 88 9.44 7.12 11.05
N PRO A 89 10.28 6.22 11.60
CA PRO A 89 11.35 5.58 10.85
C PRO A 89 10.80 4.79 9.67
N TYR A 90 11.48 4.85 8.52
CA TYR A 90 11.06 4.11 7.33
C TYR A 90 12.24 3.70 6.44
N VAL A 91 11.98 2.69 5.59
CA VAL A 91 12.85 2.30 4.47
C VAL A 91 12.05 2.34 3.17
N GLU A 92 12.68 2.74 2.07
CA GLU A 92 12.04 2.74 0.74
C GLU A 92 12.19 1.39 0.03
N THR A 93 13.07 0.51 0.53
CA THR A 93 13.37 -0.78 -0.05
C THR A 93 13.27 -1.91 0.99
N PRO A 94 12.68 -3.06 0.64
CA PRO A 94 12.06 -3.37 -0.66
C PRO A 94 10.74 -2.60 -0.88
N ASN A 95 10.43 -2.26 -2.13
CA ASN A 95 9.09 -1.81 -2.49
C ASN A 95 8.23 -3.01 -2.89
N MET A 96 7.27 -3.36 -2.04
CA MET A 96 6.39 -4.52 -2.19
C MET A 96 5.53 -4.47 -3.45
N SER A 97 5.27 -3.27 -3.97
CA SER A 97 4.54 -3.06 -5.22
C SER A 97 5.36 -3.33 -6.48
N GLU A 98 6.69 -3.37 -6.35
CA GLU A 98 7.64 -3.67 -7.42
C GLU A 98 8.09 -5.13 -7.38
N ILE A 99 7.42 -5.98 -6.59
CA ILE A 99 7.66 -7.42 -6.54
C ILE A 99 6.52 -8.15 -7.22
N HIS A 100 6.86 -9.07 -8.12
CA HIS A 100 5.88 -10.00 -8.68
C HIS A 100 5.66 -11.16 -7.71
N TRP A 101 4.51 -11.19 -7.05
CA TRP A 101 4.14 -12.23 -6.10
C TRP A 101 3.45 -13.39 -6.81
N VAL A 102 4.00 -14.60 -6.65
CA VAL A 102 3.46 -15.82 -7.25
C VAL A 102 2.90 -16.74 -6.17
N SER A 103 1.89 -17.54 -6.52
CA SER A 103 1.36 -18.57 -5.62
C SER A 103 2.45 -19.58 -5.28
N ASP A 104 2.60 -19.92 -4.00
CA ASP A 104 3.56 -20.93 -3.57
C ASP A 104 3.16 -22.31 -4.13
N PRO A 105 4.02 -22.98 -4.94
CA PRO A 105 3.73 -24.30 -5.49
C PRO A 105 3.43 -25.36 -4.43
N ASN A 106 4.00 -25.21 -3.24
CA ASN A 106 3.82 -26.13 -2.12
C ASN A 106 2.65 -25.75 -1.21
N ASN A 107 2.18 -24.50 -1.28
CA ASN A 107 1.05 -24.02 -0.50
C ASN A 107 0.27 -22.93 -1.24
N PRO A 108 -0.75 -23.29 -2.04
CA PRO A 108 -1.49 -22.34 -2.88
C PRO A 108 -2.21 -21.20 -2.13
N THR A 109 -2.25 -21.23 -0.80
CA THR A 109 -2.81 -20.16 0.04
C THR A 109 -1.79 -19.08 0.41
N LYS A 110 -0.52 -19.29 0.09
CA LYS A 110 0.58 -18.36 0.34
C LYS A 110 1.12 -17.81 -0.98
N TYR A 111 1.69 -16.62 -0.89
CA TYR A 111 2.43 -16.01 -1.97
C TYR A 111 3.91 -15.98 -1.61
N VAL A 112 4.77 -16.23 -2.61
CA VAL A 112 6.22 -16.12 -2.50
C VAL A 112 6.73 -15.06 -3.48
N GLN A 113 7.87 -14.46 -3.12
CA GLN A 113 8.54 -13.48 -3.96
C GLN A 113 9.04 -14.18 -5.23
N GLY A 114 8.54 -13.73 -6.38
CA GLY A 114 9.06 -14.09 -7.69
C GLY A 114 10.13 -13.09 -8.12
N ASN A 115 9.93 -12.47 -9.28
CA ASN A 115 10.87 -11.50 -9.83
C ASN A 115 10.64 -10.09 -9.28
N VAL A 116 11.74 -9.37 -9.00
CA VAL A 116 11.69 -7.93 -8.70
C VAL A 116 11.61 -7.17 -10.02
N ILE A 117 10.57 -6.35 -10.18
CA ILE A 117 10.22 -5.59 -11.39
C ILE A 117 11.24 -4.47 -11.62
N SER A 118 11.80 -3.89 -10.55
CA SER A 118 12.74 -2.77 -10.58
C SER A 118 14.12 -3.16 -10.02
N ALA A 119 15.20 -2.64 -10.61
CA ALA A 119 16.54 -2.79 -10.05
C ALA A 119 16.73 -2.01 -8.73
N TYR A 120 15.89 -1.00 -8.48
CA TYR A 120 15.94 -0.18 -7.27
C TYR A 120 15.40 -0.92 -6.03
N SER A 121 14.56 -1.93 -6.24
CA SER A 121 13.98 -2.78 -5.19
C SER A 121 14.71 -4.12 -5.01
N ARG A 122 15.88 -4.28 -5.63
CA ARG A 122 16.64 -5.54 -5.69
C ARG A 122 17.69 -5.63 -4.59
#